data_AF-A0A0K1W153-F1
#
_entry.id   AF-A0A0K1W153-F1
#
_cell.length_a   1.000
_cell.length_b   1.000
_cell.length_c   1.000
_cell.angle_alpha   90.00
_cell.angle_beta   90.00
_cell.angle_gamma   90.00
#
_symmetry.space_group_name_H-M   'P 1'
#
loop_
_entity.id
_entity.type
_entity.pdbx_description
1 polymer ?
#
loop_
_entity_poly.entity_id
_entity_poly.type
_entity_poly.pdbx_seq_one_letter_code
_entity_poly.pdbx_strand_id
1 'polypeptide(L)'
;MKSNIIEELKNRKLLKQITNENKLLDSQKNNNAVYCGFDPTADSLHVGHLIQILNLKRFSNNGFKSIALIGGATAMIGDPSFKSQERVLLELSVVNNNIISIKKQLKNLLPNVEILNNADWLNKLSLIDFLRDIGKHFNLANLLSKENISSRIEKGLSITEFSYTMLQAYDFFYLYKNHDCNVQIGGSDQWGNITSGTDYISSIYGNLNSKACGVTMNLLTKKDGVKFGKTESGTVWLDKNKTSEYELYQFFLNQDDEDCEILLNYLTTLEVDEIQNIMEVHKKEPFKRIAQKKLAQEVTSFVHGDEGYKKALKISDALFSGDLKNLNKEYLLSLIKTFDIIKVESDLKVLDFLISAKIITSKREGRELINDNALSINFENKFIEDNSIIDKRYFTVDRFILVKKGKKKYYVVELTN
;
A
#
# COMPACT_ATOMS: atom_id res chain seq x y z
N MET A 1 -26.52 -11.37 -13.80
CA MET A 1 -25.63 -11.19 -14.98
C MET A 1 -24.35 -10.55 -14.47
N LYS A 2 -23.18 -10.90 -15.00
CA LYS A 2 -21.93 -10.19 -14.66
C LYS A 2 -22.10 -8.72 -15.08
N SER A 3 -21.71 -7.79 -14.21
CA SER A 3 -21.77 -6.36 -14.54
C SER A 3 -20.81 -6.03 -15.69
N ASN A 4 -21.15 -5.03 -16.50
CA ASN A 4 -20.25 -4.52 -17.54
C ASN A 4 -19.03 -3.89 -16.86
N ILE A 5 -17.82 -4.43 -17.11
CA ILE A 5 -16.61 -3.95 -16.42
C ILE A 5 -16.33 -2.46 -16.70
N ILE A 6 -16.70 -1.96 -17.89
CA ILE A 6 -16.49 -0.56 -18.25
C ILE A 6 -17.41 0.33 -17.41
N GLU A 7 -18.68 -0.06 -17.24
CA GLU A 7 -19.63 0.67 -16.40
C GLU A 7 -19.22 0.62 -14.92
N GLU A 8 -18.81 -0.54 -14.43
CA GLU A 8 -18.27 -0.71 -13.07
C GLU A 8 -17.09 0.26 -12.80
N LEU A 9 -16.15 0.38 -13.74
CA LEU A 9 -15.01 1.30 -13.60
C LEU A 9 -15.42 2.78 -13.77
N LYS A 10 -16.39 3.09 -14.66
CA LYS A 10 -16.91 4.45 -14.86
C LYS A 10 -17.70 4.94 -13.64
N ASN A 11 -18.60 4.11 -13.11
CA ASN A 11 -19.44 4.42 -11.94
C ASN A 11 -18.60 4.72 -10.69
N ARG A 12 -17.46 4.04 -10.55
CA ARG A 12 -16.48 4.29 -9.47
C ARG A 12 -15.54 5.45 -9.74
N LYS A 13 -15.64 6.12 -10.90
CA LYS A 13 -14.70 7.14 -11.38
C LYS A 13 -13.25 6.61 -11.50
N LEU A 14 -13.06 5.30 -11.63
CA LEU A 14 -11.76 4.65 -11.70
C LEU A 14 -11.16 4.72 -13.10
N LEU A 15 -11.98 4.59 -14.15
CA LEU A 15 -11.48 4.53 -15.53
C LEU A 15 -10.79 5.84 -15.94
N LYS A 16 -9.52 5.75 -16.39
CA LYS A 16 -8.79 6.87 -16.99
C LYS A 16 -8.75 6.76 -18.51
N GLN A 17 -8.16 5.69 -19.03
CA GLN A 17 -8.03 5.44 -20.48
C GLN A 17 -8.25 3.97 -20.79
N ILE A 18 -8.68 3.71 -22.03
CA ILE A 18 -8.84 2.39 -22.60
C ILE A 18 -8.42 2.42 -24.06
N THR A 19 -7.67 1.43 -24.53
CA THR A 19 -7.22 1.40 -25.93
C THR A 19 -8.37 1.03 -26.88
N ASN A 20 -9.26 0.12 -26.46
CA ASN A 20 -10.42 -0.30 -27.25
C ASN A 20 -11.50 -0.95 -26.36
N GLU A 21 -12.67 -0.32 -26.25
CA GLU A 21 -13.78 -0.82 -25.42
C GLU A 21 -14.29 -2.20 -25.89
N ASN A 22 -14.42 -2.42 -27.20
CA ASN A 22 -14.92 -3.68 -27.75
C ASN A 22 -13.99 -4.86 -27.41
N LYS A 23 -12.66 -4.69 -27.55
CA LYS A 23 -11.69 -5.74 -27.19
C LYS A 23 -11.77 -6.12 -25.72
N LEU A 24 -12.01 -5.14 -24.83
CA LEU A 24 -12.19 -5.40 -23.41
C LEU A 24 -13.48 -6.20 -23.13
N LEU A 25 -14.60 -5.79 -23.72
CA LEU A 25 -15.89 -6.47 -23.55
C LEU A 25 -15.86 -7.89 -24.12
N ASP A 26 -15.22 -8.10 -25.27
CA ASP A 26 -15.05 -9.43 -25.85
C ASP A 26 -14.11 -10.30 -25.00
N SER A 27 -13.07 -9.72 -24.40
CA SER A 27 -12.21 -10.41 -23.44
C SER A 27 -12.99 -10.82 -22.19
N GLN A 28 -13.90 -9.97 -21.70
CA GLN A 28 -14.78 -10.28 -20.57
C GLN A 28 -15.72 -11.45 -20.90
N LYS A 29 -16.36 -11.42 -22.07
CA LYS A 29 -17.29 -12.48 -22.53
C LYS A 29 -16.61 -13.84 -22.66
N ASN A 30 -15.37 -13.85 -23.14
CA ASN A 30 -14.58 -15.07 -23.35
C ASN A 30 -13.80 -15.52 -22.11
N ASN A 31 -13.98 -14.86 -20.96
CA ASN A 31 -13.23 -15.11 -19.72
C ASN A 31 -11.70 -15.10 -19.93
N ASN A 32 -11.19 -14.21 -20.80
CA ASN A 32 -9.76 -14.04 -21.01
C ASN A 32 -9.07 -13.50 -19.76
N ALA A 33 -7.75 -13.66 -19.68
CA ALA A 33 -7.00 -13.15 -18.56
C ALA A 33 -6.74 -11.64 -18.67
N VAL A 34 -6.68 -11.00 -17.51
CA VAL A 34 -6.15 -9.65 -17.28
C VAL A 34 -4.94 -9.75 -16.37
N TYR A 35 -3.93 -8.90 -16.59
CA TYR A 35 -2.80 -8.82 -15.68
C TYR A 35 -2.45 -7.40 -15.23
N CYS A 36 -1.82 -7.32 -14.06
CA CYS A 36 -1.18 -6.12 -13.52
C CYS A 36 0.23 -6.47 -13.04
N GLY A 37 1.19 -5.61 -13.33
CA GLY A 37 2.58 -5.74 -12.87
C GLY A 37 2.80 -5.20 -11.45
N PHE A 38 3.71 -5.83 -10.71
CA PHE A 38 4.18 -5.40 -9.38
C PHE A 38 5.71 -5.55 -9.31
N ASP A 39 6.43 -4.43 -9.28
CA ASP A 39 7.89 -4.45 -9.17
C ASP A 39 8.33 -4.62 -7.70
N PRO A 40 9.18 -5.61 -7.37
CA PRO A 40 9.65 -5.90 -6.00
C PRO A 40 10.69 -4.92 -5.46
N THR A 41 10.31 -3.64 -5.30
CA THR A 41 11.21 -2.59 -4.79
C THR A 41 11.42 -2.62 -3.27
N ALA A 42 10.59 -3.37 -2.55
CA ALA A 42 10.66 -3.57 -1.11
C ALA A 42 10.09 -4.96 -0.75
N ASP A 43 10.35 -5.41 0.47
CA ASP A 43 9.86 -6.66 1.06
C ASP A 43 8.38 -6.62 1.49
N SER A 44 7.67 -5.51 1.25
CA SER A 44 6.22 -5.43 1.40
C SER A 44 5.64 -4.45 0.39
N LEU A 45 4.42 -4.70 -0.06
CA LEU A 45 3.58 -3.69 -0.68
C LEU A 45 3.08 -2.70 0.38
N HIS A 46 2.55 -1.58 -0.08
CA HIS A 46 2.04 -0.48 0.73
C HIS A 46 0.69 -0.01 0.20
N VAL A 47 -0.02 0.86 0.91
CA VAL A 47 -1.39 1.26 0.55
C VAL A 47 -1.54 1.82 -0.88
N GLY A 48 -0.49 2.46 -1.43
CA GLY A 48 -0.47 2.88 -2.84
C GLY A 48 -0.59 1.74 -3.87
N HIS A 49 -0.35 0.48 -3.49
CA HIS A 49 -0.52 -0.71 -4.33
C HIS A 49 -1.92 -1.35 -4.19
N LEU A 50 -2.73 -0.91 -3.21
CA LEU A 50 -4.05 -1.50 -2.96
C LEU A 50 -5.00 -1.29 -4.14
N ILE A 51 -4.91 -0.14 -4.83
CA ILE A 51 -5.75 0.13 -5.99
C ILE A 51 -5.52 -0.92 -7.10
N GLN A 52 -4.27 -1.29 -7.39
CA GLN A 52 -3.96 -2.34 -8.36
C GLN A 52 -4.47 -3.71 -7.91
N ILE A 53 -4.26 -4.07 -6.63
CA ILE A 53 -4.70 -5.33 -6.03
C ILE A 53 -6.24 -5.46 -6.12
N LEU A 54 -6.96 -4.42 -5.71
CA LEU A 54 -8.42 -4.41 -5.71
C LEU A 54 -8.99 -4.36 -7.12
N ASN A 55 -8.30 -3.72 -8.06
CA ASN A 55 -8.72 -3.77 -9.45
C ASN A 55 -8.55 -5.17 -10.05
N LEU A 56 -7.47 -5.91 -9.75
CA LEU A 56 -7.39 -7.32 -10.13
C LEU A 56 -8.57 -8.13 -9.55
N LYS A 57 -8.90 -7.92 -8.27
CA LYS A 57 -10.08 -8.55 -7.66
C LYS A 57 -11.39 -8.16 -8.36
N ARG A 58 -11.54 -6.88 -8.72
CA ARG A 58 -12.72 -6.35 -9.41
C ARG A 58 -12.90 -6.97 -10.79
N PHE A 59 -11.83 -7.10 -11.57
CA PHE A 59 -11.88 -7.79 -12.85
C PHE A 59 -12.19 -9.28 -12.67
N SER A 60 -11.60 -9.94 -11.67
CA SER A 60 -11.90 -11.34 -11.36
C SER A 60 -13.39 -11.55 -11.05
N ASN A 61 -13.97 -10.69 -10.21
CA ASN A 61 -15.40 -10.71 -9.89
C ASN A 61 -16.29 -10.44 -11.12
N ASN A 62 -15.77 -9.75 -12.14
CA ASN A 62 -16.49 -9.45 -13.38
C ASN A 62 -16.17 -10.42 -14.52
N GLY A 63 -15.56 -11.57 -14.23
CA GLY A 63 -15.47 -12.70 -15.15
C GLY A 63 -14.14 -12.88 -15.87
N PHE A 64 -13.12 -12.10 -15.52
CA PHE A 64 -11.78 -12.32 -16.04
C PHE A 64 -11.03 -13.36 -15.21
N LYS A 65 -10.11 -14.10 -15.84
CA LYS A 65 -8.99 -14.68 -15.10
C LYS A 65 -8.03 -13.55 -14.73
N SER A 66 -7.41 -13.58 -13.57
CA SER A 66 -6.55 -12.47 -13.13
C SER A 66 -5.16 -12.97 -12.80
N ILE A 67 -4.17 -12.22 -13.29
CA ILE A 67 -2.75 -12.51 -13.14
C ILE A 67 -2.08 -11.34 -12.44
N ALA A 68 -1.42 -11.59 -11.31
CA ALA A 68 -0.47 -10.65 -10.72
C ALA A 68 0.93 -11.03 -11.20
N LEU A 69 1.54 -10.15 -12.01
CA LEU A 69 2.87 -10.36 -12.53
C LEU A 69 3.91 -9.70 -11.63
N ILE A 70 4.76 -10.49 -10.99
CA ILE A 70 5.91 -9.98 -10.25
C ILE A 70 7.02 -9.63 -11.24
N GLY A 71 7.51 -8.40 -11.16
CA GLY A 71 8.57 -7.87 -11.99
C GLY A 71 9.97 -8.28 -11.54
N GLY A 72 10.24 -9.57 -11.36
CA GLY A 72 11.52 -10.03 -10.82
C GLY A 72 12.74 -9.64 -11.67
N ALA A 73 12.60 -9.65 -13.00
CA ALA A 73 13.65 -9.16 -13.89
C ALA A 73 13.57 -7.65 -14.14
N THR A 74 12.37 -7.09 -14.30
CA THR A 74 12.18 -5.64 -14.52
C THR A 74 12.60 -4.79 -13.33
N ALA A 75 12.55 -5.31 -12.10
CA ALA A 75 13.08 -4.62 -10.92
C ALA A 75 14.61 -4.45 -10.94
N MET A 76 15.34 -5.30 -11.67
CA MET A 76 16.79 -5.15 -11.86
C MET A 76 17.15 -4.04 -12.87
N ILE A 77 16.15 -3.50 -13.57
CA ILE A 77 16.29 -2.46 -14.59
C ILE A 77 15.75 -1.13 -14.04
N GLY A 78 14.52 -1.16 -13.50
CA GLY A 78 13.83 -0.02 -12.91
C GLY A 78 12.96 0.76 -13.90
N ASP A 79 11.68 0.91 -13.58
CA ASP A 79 10.75 1.73 -14.37
C ASP A 79 11.08 3.24 -14.23
N PRO A 80 11.37 3.95 -15.35
CA PRO A 80 11.60 5.40 -15.35
C PRO A 80 10.31 6.24 -15.33
N SER A 81 9.14 5.62 -15.54
CA SER A 81 7.88 6.34 -15.78
C SER A 81 7.56 7.33 -14.65
N PHE A 82 7.48 8.61 -15.01
CA PHE A 82 7.16 9.74 -14.12
C PHE A 82 8.06 9.85 -12.87
N LYS A 83 9.31 9.35 -12.94
CA LYS A 83 10.34 9.57 -11.91
C LYS A 83 11.30 10.67 -12.35
N SER A 84 11.87 11.41 -11.40
CA SER A 84 12.82 12.50 -11.70
C SER A 84 14.29 12.09 -11.68
N GLN A 85 14.62 10.96 -11.04
CA GLN A 85 15.98 10.45 -10.83
C GLN A 85 16.06 8.98 -11.22
N GLU A 86 17.27 8.54 -11.60
CA GLU A 86 17.57 7.14 -11.89
C GLU A 86 17.41 6.28 -10.62
N ARG A 87 16.89 5.06 -10.78
CA ARG A 87 16.74 4.15 -9.64
C ARG A 87 18.07 3.58 -9.21
N VAL A 88 18.29 3.53 -7.90
CA VAL A 88 19.37 2.71 -7.33
C VAL A 88 19.01 1.24 -7.53
N LEU A 89 19.88 0.50 -8.22
CA LEU A 89 19.71 -0.93 -8.46
C LEU A 89 19.93 -1.70 -7.15
N LEU A 90 18.98 -2.57 -6.82
CA LEU A 90 19.06 -3.44 -5.64
C LEU A 90 19.95 -4.65 -5.93
N GLU A 91 20.61 -5.18 -4.90
CA GLU A 91 21.28 -6.48 -5.02
C GLU A 91 20.28 -7.60 -5.33
N LEU A 92 20.71 -8.59 -6.12
CA LEU A 92 19.89 -9.74 -6.50
C LEU A 92 19.34 -10.51 -5.29
N SER A 93 20.12 -10.62 -4.21
CA SER A 93 19.71 -11.24 -2.94
C SER A 93 18.50 -10.53 -2.32
N VAL A 94 18.53 -9.19 -2.31
CA VAL A 94 17.44 -8.33 -1.81
C VAL A 94 16.22 -8.44 -2.72
N VAL A 95 16.40 -8.38 -4.05
CA VAL A 95 15.30 -8.54 -5.01
C VAL A 95 14.61 -9.90 -4.82
N ASN A 96 15.37 -10.99 -4.66
CA ASN A 96 14.81 -12.32 -4.43
C ASN A 96 14.01 -12.41 -3.12
N ASN A 97 14.51 -11.82 -2.03
CA ASN A 97 13.77 -11.74 -0.76
C ASN A 97 12.46 -10.95 -0.92
N ASN A 98 12.52 -9.81 -1.63
CA ASN A 98 11.34 -8.99 -1.91
C ASN A 98 10.29 -9.76 -2.74
N ILE A 99 10.72 -10.50 -3.77
CA ILE A 99 9.84 -11.36 -4.58
C ILE A 99 9.11 -12.38 -3.69
N ILE A 100 9.83 -13.06 -2.79
CA ILE A 100 9.24 -14.07 -1.90
C ILE A 100 8.18 -13.41 -0.99
N SER A 101 8.50 -12.27 -0.38
CA SER A 101 7.58 -11.57 0.52
C SER A 101 6.34 -11.04 -0.20
N ILE A 102 6.52 -10.38 -1.37
CA ILE A 102 5.41 -9.87 -2.18
C ILE A 102 4.54 -11.00 -2.71
N LYS A 103 5.13 -12.11 -3.17
CA LYS A 103 4.37 -13.29 -3.62
C LYS A 103 3.49 -13.84 -2.51
N LYS A 104 4.01 -13.97 -1.29
CA LYS A 104 3.25 -14.40 -0.11
C LYS A 104 2.12 -13.42 0.21
N GLN A 105 2.40 -12.11 0.18
CA GLN A 105 1.42 -11.08 0.49
C GLN A 105 0.29 -11.05 -0.55
N LEU A 106 0.61 -11.07 -1.85
CA LEU A 106 -0.38 -11.15 -2.92
C LEU A 106 -1.22 -12.43 -2.83
N LYS A 107 -0.61 -13.59 -2.51
CA LYS A 107 -1.35 -14.85 -2.37
C LYS A 107 -2.37 -14.81 -1.24
N ASN A 108 -2.04 -14.13 -0.14
CA ASN A 108 -2.96 -13.95 0.98
C ASN A 108 -4.12 -12.99 0.64
N LEU A 109 -3.82 -11.86 -0.02
CA LEU A 109 -4.81 -10.84 -0.38
C LEU A 109 -5.72 -11.28 -1.54
N LEU A 110 -5.17 -12.08 -2.46
CA LEU A 110 -5.80 -12.51 -3.71
C LEU A 110 -5.62 -14.02 -3.92
N PRO A 111 -6.29 -14.88 -3.12
CA PRO A 111 -6.07 -16.33 -3.14
C PRO A 111 -6.37 -16.99 -4.50
N ASN A 112 -7.30 -16.41 -5.26
CA ASN A 112 -7.77 -16.89 -6.56
C ASN A 112 -7.06 -16.25 -7.77
N VAL A 113 -6.07 -15.39 -7.54
CA VAL A 113 -5.28 -14.75 -8.60
C VAL A 113 -4.03 -15.58 -8.88
N GLU A 114 -3.73 -15.79 -10.15
CA GLU A 114 -2.50 -16.46 -10.58
C GLU A 114 -1.32 -15.50 -10.37
N ILE A 115 -0.22 -15.98 -9.78
CA ILE A 115 0.95 -15.14 -9.51
C ILE A 115 2.11 -15.70 -10.32
N LEU A 116 2.59 -14.90 -11.29
CA LEU A 116 3.71 -15.25 -12.18
C LEU A 116 4.90 -14.32 -11.93
N ASN A 117 6.08 -14.70 -12.41
CA ASN A 117 7.29 -13.88 -12.31
C ASN A 117 7.94 -13.74 -13.69
N ASN A 118 8.15 -12.50 -14.16
CA ASN A 118 8.75 -12.29 -15.48
C ASN A 118 10.21 -12.74 -15.59
N ALA A 119 10.90 -12.95 -14.47
CA ALA A 119 12.21 -13.58 -14.45
C ALA A 119 12.21 -14.98 -15.09
N ASP A 120 11.06 -15.68 -15.09
CA ASP A 120 10.93 -17.03 -15.63
C ASP A 120 11.15 -17.10 -17.15
N TRP A 121 10.92 -16.00 -17.88
CA TRP A 121 11.19 -15.89 -19.31
C TRP A 121 12.25 -14.85 -19.64
N LEU A 122 12.30 -13.70 -18.95
CA LEU A 122 13.26 -12.64 -19.27
C LEU A 122 14.72 -13.05 -18.97
N ASN A 123 14.98 -13.83 -17.92
CA ASN A 123 16.35 -14.29 -17.63
C ASN A 123 16.89 -15.32 -18.63
N LYS A 124 16.01 -15.85 -19.49
CA LYS A 124 16.38 -16.82 -20.55
C LYS A 124 16.61 -16.15 -21.90
N LEU A 125 16.27 -14.87 -22.03
CA LEU A 125 16.51 -14.11 -23.26
C LEU A 125 17.98 -13.73 -23.36
N SER A 126 18.63 -14.18 -24.44
CA SER A 126 19.93 -13.62 -24.79
C SER A 126 19.77 -12.17 -25.28
N LEU A 127 20.84 -11.38 -25.18
CA LEU A 127 20.85 -10.02 -25.75
C LEU A 127 20.51 -10.02 -27.25
N ILE A 128 20.98 -11.03 -27.99
CA ILE A 128 20.71 -11.15 -29.43
C ILE A 128 19.23 -11.46 -29.68
N ASP A 129 18.62 -12.36 -28.90
CA ASP A 129 17.18 -12.64 -29.01
C ASP A 129 16.36 -11.41 -28.66
N PHE A 130 16.74 -10.67 -27.62
CA PHE A 130 16.10 -9.40 -27.28
C PHE A 130 16.14 -8.41 -28.45
N LEU A 131 17.31 -8.14 -29.03
CA LEU A 131 17.43 -7.18 -30.13
C LEU A 131 16.69 -7.64 -31.39
N ARG A 132 16.79 -8.93 -31.75
CA ARG A 132 16.25 -9.49 -32.99
C ARG A 132 14.75 -9.76 -32.93
N ASP A 133 14.23 -10.23 -31.79
CA ASP A 133 12.86 -10.73 -31.69
C ASP A 133 11.93 -9.74 -30.98
N ILE A 134 12.49 -8.80 -30.20
CA ILE A 134 11.76 -7.75 -29.50
C ILE A 134 12.10 -6.39 -30.12
N GLY A 135 13.37 -5.97 -30.05
CA GLY A 135 13.84 -4.64 -30.41
C GLY A 135 13.45 -4.18 -31.82
N LYS A 136 13.50 -5.07 -32.83
CA LYS A 136 13.13 -4.73 -34.22
C LYS A 136 11.70 -4.19 -34.40
N HIS A 137 10.79 -4.49 -33.47
CA HIS A 137 9.39 -4.08 -33.53
C HIS A 137 9.16 -2.68 -32.95
N PHE A 138 10.17 -2.08 -32.32
CA PHE A 138 10.06 -0.77 -31.70
C PHE A 138 10.75 0.28 -32.56
N ASN A 139 9.95 1.21 -33.09
CA ASN A 139 10.49 2.39 -33.75
C ASN A 139 11.03 3.37 -32.70
N LEU A 140 12.30 3.77 -32.87
CA LEU A 140 12.97 4.65 -31.91
C LEU A 140 12.25 6.01 -31.78
N ALA A 141 11.87 6.67 -32.88
CA ALA A 141 11.18 7.95 -32.81
C ALA A 141 9.84 7.85 -32.06
N ASN A 142 9.09 6.76 -32.27
CA ASN A 142 7.85 6.52 -31.54
C ASN A 142 8.10 6.31 -30.04
N LEU A 143 9.13 5.54 -29.65
CA LEU A 143 9.50 5.38 -28.24
C LEU A 143 9.89 6.72 -27.61
N LEU A 144 10.74 7.50 -28.26
CA LEU A 144 11.18 8.80 -27.75
C LEU A 144 10.03 9.81 -27.63
N SER A 145 8.96 9.65 -28.43
CA SER A 145 7.77 10.50 -28.36
C SER A 145 6.85 10.20 -27.16
N LYS A 146 6.99 9.05 -26.51
CA LYS A 146 6.15 8.68 -25.36
C LYS A 146 6.47 9.58 -24.17
N GLU A 147 5.45 10.15 -23.54
CA GLU A 147 5.57 11.13 -22.45
C GLU A 147 6.44 10.64 -21.27
N ASN A 148 6.34 9.35 -20.93
CA ASN A 148 7.11 8.74 -19.85
C ASN A 148 8.61 8.62 -20.16
N ILE A 149 9.00 8.68 -21.44
CA ILE A 149 10.38 8.65 -21.92
C ILE A 149 10.87 10.08 -22.23
N SER A 150 10.09 10.86 -22.98
CA SER A 150 10.48 12.20 -23.43
C SER A 150 10.82 13.14 -22.27
N SER A 151 10.02 13.10 -21.21
CA SER A 151 10.24 13.90 -19.99
C SER A 151 11.53 13.54 -19.23
N ARG A 152 12.12 12.36 -19.49
CA ARG A 152 13.36 11.88 -18.87
C ARG A 152 14.59 12.10 -19.73
N ILE A 153 14.46 12.06 -21.05
CA ILE A 153 15.58 12.28 -21.98
C ILE A 153 16.29 13.61 -21.68
N GLU A 154 15.53 14.68 -21.44
CA GLU A 154 16.08 16.00 -21.13
C GLU A 154 16.95 16.03 -19.85
N LYS A 155 16.72 15.08 -18.92
CA LYS A 155 17.40 14.99 -17.63
C LYS A 155 18.44 13.85 -17.57
N GLY A 156 18.59 13.09 -18.65
CA GLY A 156 19.37 11.86 -18.69
C GLY A 156 18.52 10.61 -18.45
N LEU A 157 18.59 9.68 -19.41
CA LEU A 157 17.94 8.36 -19.37
C LEU A 157 18.96 7.32 -19.84
N SER A 158 19.28 6.34 -19.01
CA SER A 158 20.21 5.27 -19.38
C SER A 158 19.60 4.29 -20.38
N ILE A 159 20.43 3.58 -21.15
CA ILE A 159 19.95 2.52 -22.06
C ILE A 159 19.20 1.42 -21.28
N THR A 160 19.62 1.17 -20.03
CA THR A 160 18.96 0.27 -19.10
C THR A 160 17.53 0.70 -18.85
N GLU A 161 17.30 1.92 -18.33
CA GLU A 161 15.94 2.44 -18.08
C GLU A 161 15.12 2.56 -19.37
N PHE A 162 15.74 2.97 -20.49
CA PHE A 162 15.09 3.04 -21.80
C PHE A 162 14.56 1.67 -22.26
N SER A 163 15.29 0.60 -21.94
CA SER A 163 14.91 -0.77 -22.34
C SER A 163 13.73 -1.33 -21.54
N TYR A 164 13.39 -0.74 -20.39
CA TYR A 164 12.29 -1.19 -19.53
C TYR A 164 10.96 -1.31 -20.29
N THR A 165 10.65 -0.30 -21.11
CA THR A 165 9.39 -0.26 -21.90
C THR A 165 9.26 -1.47 -22.82
N MET A 166 10.37 -1.91 -23.43
CA MET A 166 10.38 -3.07 -24.34
C MET A 166 10.24 -4.38 -23.56
N LEU A 167 10.84 -4.49 -22.37
CA LEU A 167 10.71 -5.66 -21.51
C LEU A 167 9.27 -5.83 -21.00
N GLN A 168 8.63 -4.75 -20.54
CA GLN A 168 7.22 -4.80 -20.12
C GLN A 168 6.28 -5.09 -21.30
N ALA A 169 6.59 -4.59 -22.50
CA ALA A 169 5.84 -4.93 -23.70
C ALA A 169 5.96 -6.43 -24.05
N TYR A 170 7.15 -7.01 -23.87
CA TYR A 170 7.37 -8.44 -24.04
C TYR A 170 6.63 -9.28 -22.99
N ASP A 171 6.54 -8.81 -21.74
CA ASP A 171 5.73 -9.46 -20.71
C ASP A 171 4.27 -9.60 -21.17
N PHE A 172 3.68 -8.55 -21.74
CA PHE A 172 2.32 -8.63 -22.27
C PHE A 172 2.24 -9.66 -23.41
N PHE A 173 3.18 -9.63 -24.36
CA PHE A 173 3.19 -10.61 -25.45
C PHE A 173 3.34 -12.06 -24.94
N TYR A 174 4.19 -12.30 -23.94
CA TYR A 174 4.37 -13.62 -23.35
C TYR A 174 3.07 -14.12 -22.72
N LEU A 175 2.40 -13.28 -21.92
CA LEU A 175 1.12 -13.63 -21.30
C LEU A 175 -0.01 -13.79 -22.33
N TYR A 176 -0.01 -12.96 -23.38
CA TYR A 176 -0.96 -13.06 -24.49
C TYR A 176 -0.85 -14.39 -25.20
N LYS A 177 0.38 -14.85 -25.47
CA LYS A 177 0.65 -16.09 -26.19
C LYS A 177 0.43 -17.34 -25.33
N ASN A 178 0.79 -17.30 -24.04
CA ASN A 178 0.87 -18.50 -23.20
C ASN A 178 -0.24 -18.61 -22.13
N HIS A 179 -0.97 -17.54 -21.83
CA HIS A 179 -1.93 -17.49 -20.72
C HIS A 179 -3.31 -16.91 -21.12
N ASP A 180 -3.63 -16.84 -22.42
CA ASP A 180 -4.87 -16.22 -22.94
C ASP A 180 -5.14 -14.82 -22.36
N CYS A 181 -4.06 -14.06 -22.10
CA CYS A 181 -4.12 -12.76 -21.45
C CYS A 181 -4.23 -11.65 -22.48
N ASN A 182 -5.45 -11.14 -22.66
CA ASN A 182 -5.75 -10.09 -23.64
C ASN A 182 -5.72 -8.68 -23.05
N VAL A 183 -5.68 -8.53 -21.72
CA VAL A 183 -5.82 -7.23 -21.07
C VAL A 183 -4.67 -6.94 -20.12
N GLN A 184 -4.06 -5.77 -20.24
CA GLN A 184 -3.16 -5.21 -19.23
C GLN A 184 -3.83 -4.04 -18.53
N ILE A 185 -3.81 -4.04 -17.20
CA ILE A 185 -4.29 -2.93 -16.36
C ILE A 185 -3.14 -2.28 -15.61
N GLY A 186 -3.27 -0.98 -15.30
CA GLY A 186 -2.28 -0.26 -14.50
C GLY A 186 -2.76 1.12 -14.05
N GLY A 187 -1.90 1.85 -13.34
CA GLY A 187 -2.14 3.27 -13.05
C GLY A 187 -2.02 4.12 -14.31
N SER A 188 -2.56 5.35 -14.29
CA SER A 188 -2.46 6.27 -15.44
C SER A 188 -1.02 6.60 -15.83
N ASP A 189 -0.07 6.48 -14.90
CA ASP A 189 1.37 6.62 -15.15
C ASP A 189 1.98 5.47 -16.00
N GLN A 190 1.24 4.38 -16.23
CA GLN A 190 1.69 3.21 -17.00
C GLN A 190 1.19 3.21 -18.46
N TRP A 191 0.47 4.23 -18.91
CA TRP A 191 -0.14 4.26 -20.24
C TRP A 191 0.88 4.04 -21.37
N GLY A 192 2.05 4.67 -21.28
CA GLY A 192 3.12 4.53 -22.27
C GLY A 192 3.60 3.08 -22.42
N ASN A 193 3.83 2.39 -21.30
CA ASN A 193 4.29 1.00 -21.30
C ASN A 193 3.19 0.02 -21.72
N ILE A 194 1.96 0.23 -21.25
CA ILE A 194 0.80 -0.59 -21.62
C ILE A 194 0.56 -0.54 -23.13
N THR A 195 0.57 0.66 -23.72
CA THR A 195 0.39 0.83 -25.17
C THR A 195 1.54 0.23 -25.96
N SER A 196 2.78 0.31 -25.46
CA SER A 196 3.92 -0.39 -26.10
C SER A 196 3.68 -1.89 -26.18
N GLY A 197 3.06 -2.50 -25.17
CA GLY A 197 2.67 -3.91 -25.21
C GLY A 197 1.57 -4.20 -26.23
N THR A 198 0.53 -3.37 -26.31
CA THR A 198 -0.54 -3.55 -27.32
C THR A 198 -0.02 -3.36 -28.75
N ASP A 199 0.88 -2.40 -28.95
CA ASP A 199 1.51 -2.11 -30.24
C ASP A 199 2.43 -3.25 -30.67
N TYR A 200 3.23 -3.78 -29.73
CA TYR A 200 4.11 -4.92 -29.98
C TYR A 200 3.34 -6.15 -30.42
N ILE A 201 2.27 -6.53 -29.70
CA ILE A 201 1.39 -7.64 -30.08
C ILE A 201 0.76 -7.39 -31.45
N SER A 202 0.31 -6.16 -31.71
CA SER A 202 -0.30 -5.81 -33.00
C SER A 202 0.70 -5.82 -34.17
N SER A 203 1.98 -5.51 -33.93
CA SER A 203 3.04 -5.63 -34.94
C SER A 203 3.33 -7.07 -35.35
N ILE A 204 3.00 -8.05 -34.49
CA ILE A 204 3.22 -9.48 -34.74
C ILE A 204 1.98 -10.12 -35.38
N TYR A 205 0.79 -9.86 -34.83
CA TYR A 205 -0.45 -10.51 -35.27
C TYR A 205 -1.25 -9.69 -36.31
N GLY A 206 -0.91 -8.41 -36.49
CA GLY A 206 -1.68 -7.44 -37.27
C GLY A 206 -2.81 -6.78 -36.44
N ASN A 207 -3.11 -5.52 -36.76
CA ASN A 207 -4.07 -4.70 -36.00
C ASN A 207 -5.47 -5.32 -35.88
N LEU A 208 -5.94 -6.00 -36.94
CA LEU A 208 -7.28 -6.62 -36.99
C LEU A 208 -7.37 -7.91 -36.17
N ASN A 209 -6.27 -8.65 -36.03
CA ASN A 209 -6.26 -9.94 -35.31
C ASN A 209 -5.82 -9.82 -33.86
N SER A 210 -5.12 -8.75 -33.50
CA SER A 210 -4.67 -8.48 -32.14
C SER A 210 -5.86 -8.24 -31.22
N LYS A 211 -6.01 -9.06 -30.18
CA LYS A 211 -7.04 -8.89 -29.14
C LYS A 211 -6.54 -8.09 -27.94
N ALA A 212 -5.29 -7.63 -27.97
CA ALA A 212 -4.67 -6.92 -26.86
C ALA A 212 -5.38 -5.59 -26.56
N CYS A 213 -5.65 -5.36 -25.28
CA CYS A 213 -6.29 -4.17 -24.75
C CYS A 213 -5.52 -3.64 -23.53
N GLY A 214 -5.31 -2.33 -23.49
CA GLY A 214 -4.76 -1.61 -22.35
C GLY A 214 -5.86 -0.83 -21.64
N VAL A 215 -5.84 -0.85 -20.30
CA VAL A 215 -6.75 -0.04 -19.47
C VAL A 215 -5.94 0.60 -18.36
N THR A 216 -6.11 1.90 -18.15
CA THR A 216 -5.52 2.59 -16.99
C THR A 216 -6.57 3.15 -16.08
N MET A 217 -6.24 3.17 -14.79
CA MET A 217 -7.08 3.72 -13.74
C MET A 217 -6.50 5.04 -13.24
N ASN A 218 -7.39 5.93 -12.80
CA ASN A 218 -7.00 7.18 -12.15
C ASN A 218 -6.10 6.87 -10.95
N LEU A 219 -4.98 7.60 -10.86
CA LEU A 219 -4.12 7.55 -9.69
C LEU A 219 -4.83 8.16 -8.48
N LEU A 220 -4.52 7.62 -7.31
CA LEU A 220 -4.98 8.18 -6.05
C LEU A 220 -3.98 9.26 -5.61
N THR A 221 -4.37 10.52 -5.81
CA THR A 221 -3.59 11.71 -5.45
C THR A 221 -4.31 12.47 -4.36
N LYS A 222 -3.56 12.94 -3.35
CA LYS A 222 -4.06 13.91 -2.38
C LYS A 222 -4.23 15.29 -3.03
N LYS A 223 -5.00 16.19 -2.40
CA LYS A 223 -5.20 17.58 -2.87
C LYS A 223 -3.90 18.37 -3.08
N ASP A 224 -2.86 18.04 -2.33
CA ASP A 224 -1.51 18.63 -2.42
C ASP A 224 -0.68 18.07 -3.59
N GLY A 225 -1.25 17.15 -4.39
CA GLY A 225 -0.55 16.49 -5.50
C GLY A 225 0.37 15.34 -5.07
N VAL A 226 0.47 15.03 -3.77
CA VAL A 226 1.30 13.94 -3.27
C VAL A 226 0.60 12.60 -3.50
N LYS A 227 1.38 11.58 -3.88
CA LYS A 227 0.88 10.20 -4.03
C LYS A 227 0.27 9.71 -2.71
N PHE A 228 -0.94 9.15 -2.78
CA PHE A 228 -1.63 8.61 -1.62
C PHE A 228 -0.83 7.49 -0.95
N GLY A 229 -0.79 7.49 0.38
CA GLY A 229 -0.05 6.50 1.18
C GLY A 229 1.33 6.90 1.68
N LYS A 230 1.81 8.10 1.32
CA LYS A 230 2.94 8.73 2.02
C LYS A 230 2.39 9.61 3.15
N THR A 231 2.89 9.35 4.35
CA THR A 231 2.63 10.14 5.57
C THR A 231 3.91 10.88 5.96
N GLU A 232 3.80 11.89 6.82
CA GLU A 232 4.98 12.55 7.42
C GLU A 232 5.89 11.54 8.16
N SER A 233 5.30 10.49 8.73
CA SER A 233 5.96 9.36 9.39
C SER A 233 6.51 8.28 8.44
N GLY A 234 6.31 8.40 7.13
CA GLY A 234 6.80 7.45 6.13
C GLY A 234 5.72 6.67 5.39
N THR A 235 6.07 5.45 4.96
CA THR A 235 5.23 4.58 4.12
C THR A 235 4.28 3.75 4.97
N VAL A 236 2.99 3.71 4.60
CA VAL A 236 1.99 2.83 5.23
C VAL A 236 2.01 1.46 4.53
N TRP A 237 2.65 0.48 5.16
CA TRP A 237 2.86 -0.86 4.61
C TRP A 237 1.64 -1.76 4.80
N LEU A 238 1.54 -2.82 3.99
CA LEU A 238 0.52 -3.86 4.15
C LEU A 238 1.01 -5.03 5.04
N ASP A 239 2.30 -5.09 5.38
CA ASP A 239 2.83 -6.05 6.35
C ASP A 239 2.62 -5.52 7.77
N LYS A 240 1.91 -6.30 8.60
CA LYS A 240 1.61 -6.01 10.00
C LYS A 240 2.84 -5.80 10.89
N ASN A 241 4.00 -6.31 10.49
CA ASN A 241 5.25 -6.12 11.23
C ASN A 241 5.92 -4.76 10.94
N LYS A 242 5.48 -4.06 9.88
CA LYS A 242 5.97 -2.74 9.47
C LYS A 242 4.98 -1.62 9.73
N THR A 243 3.70 -1.92 9.58
CA THR A 243 2.59 -1.04 9.94
C THR A 243 1.58 -1.91 10.63
N SER A 244 1.39 -1.72 11.94
CA SER A 244 0.47 -2.51 12.74
C SER A 244 -0.97 -2.38 12.24
N GLU A 245 -1.82 -3.33 12.63
CA GLU A 245 -3.24 -3.30 12.26
C GLU A 245 -3.92 -2.03 12.78
N TYR A 246 -3.51 -1.55 13.97
CA TYR A 246 -3.95 -0.29 14.56
C TYR A 246 -3.54 0.92 13.71
N GLU A 247 -2.27 1.02 13.32
CA GLU A 247 -1.78 2.14 12.50
C GLU A 247 -2.46 2.18 11.13
N LEU A 248 -2.65 1.02 10.48
CA LEU A 248 -3.37 0.94 9.22
C LEU A 248 -4.83 1.42 9.38
N TYR A 249 -5.51 0.95 10.42
CA TYR A 249 -6.88 1.38 10.73
C TYR A 249 -6.95 2.88 11.00
N GLN A 250 -6.05 3.42 11.83
CA GLN A 250 -6.00 4.85 12.13
C GLN A 250 -5.66 5.70 10.90
N PHE A 251 -4.80 5.22 10.01
CA PHE A 251 -4.51 5.90 8.76
C PHE A 251 -5.79 6.15 7.95
N PHE A 252 -6.64 5.14 7.76
CA PHE A 252 -7.90 5.29 7.04
C PHE A 252 -8.98 6.01 7.86
N LEU A 253 -9.01 5.82 9.18
CA LEU A 253 -9.94 6.52 10.04
C LEU A 253 -9.70 8.03 10.01
N ASN A 254 -8.45 8.46 9.81
CA ASN A 254 -8.04 9.87 9.83
C ASN A 254 -8.09 10.58 8.48
N GLN A 255 -8.73 9.99 7.47
CA GLN A 255 -8.92 10.65 6.18
C GLN A 255 -9.95 11.79 6.27
N ASP A 256 -9.79 12.76 5.38
CA ASP A 256 -10.69 13.91 5.25
C ASP A 256 -12.05 13.50 4.69
N ASP A 257 -13.10 14.22 5.07
CA ASP A 257 -14.48 13.94 4.63
C ASP A 257 -14.61 13.96 3.10
N GLU A 258 -13.89 14.86 2.44
CA GLU A 258 -13.96 15.05 0.99
C GLU A 258 -13.33 13.88 0.20
N ASP A 259 -12.35 13.19 0.78
CA ASP A 259 -11.66 12.09 0.12
C ASP A 259 -12.38 10.75 0.30
N CYS A 260 -13.28 10.65 1.29
CA CYS A 260 -13.94 9.40 1.66
C CYS A 260 -14.69 8.73 0.50
N GLU A 261 -15.41 9.50 -0.32
CA GLU A 261 -16.16 8.93 -1.45
C GLU A 261 -15.22 8.28 -2.47
N ILE A 262 -14.12 8.96 -2.82
CA ILE A 262 -13.12 8.44 -3.76
C ILE A 262 -12.43 7.21 -3.18
N LEU A 263 -12.03 7.27 -1.91
CA LEU A 263 -11.35 6.18 -1.23
C LEU A 263 -12.23 4.94 -1.10
N LEU A 264 -13.52 5.10 -0.77
CA LEU A 264 -14.47 3.99 -0.73
C LEU A 264 -14.61 3.35 -2.12
N ASN A 265 -14.72 4.16 -3.18
CA ASN A 265 -14.83 3.65 -4.54
C ASN A 265 -13.57 2.91 -5.01
N TYR A 266 -12.39 3.40 -4.63
CA TYR A 266 -11.11 2.91 -5.15
C TYR A 266 -10.55 1.76 -4.31
N LEU A 267 -10.73 1.82 -2.99
CA LEU A 267 -10.03 0.97 -2.02
C LEU A 267 -10.95 -0.05 -1.32
N THR A 268 -12.19 -0.23 -1.78
CA THR A 268 -13.09 -1.26 -1.24
C THR A 268 -13.75 -2.09 -2.34
N THR A 269 -14.36 -3.19 -1.91
CA THR A 269 -15.23 -4.03 -2.76
C THR A 269 -16.72 -3.78 -2.52
N LEU A 270 -17.08 -2.70 -1.82
CA LEU A 270 -18.48 -2.32 -1.61
C LEU A 270 -19.16 -1.99 -2.93
N GLU A 271 -20.46 -2.28 -3.02
CA GLU A 271 -21.28 -1.87 -4.16
C GLU A 271 -21.40 -0.35 -4.23
N VAL A 272 -21.52 0.19 -5.45
CA VAL A 272 -21.56 1.66 -5.66
C VAL A 272 -22.76 2.28 -4.93
N ASP A 273 -23.91 1.61 -4.93
CA ASP A 273 -25.12 2.08 -4.25
C ASP A 273 -24.94 2.10 -2.72
N GLU A 274 -24.21 1.13 -2.15
CA GLU A 274 -23.88 1.11 -0.73
C GLU A 274 -22.99 2.32 -0.37
N ILE A 275 -21.99 2.61 -1.21
CA ILE A 275 -21.11 3.78 -1.03
C ILE A 275 -21.93 5.08 -1.07
N GLN A 276 -22.86 5.21 -2.02
CA GLN A 276 -23.72 6.38 -2.12
C GLN A 276 -24.55 6.59 -0.84
N ASN A 277 -25.20 5.53 -0.34
CA ASN A 277 -25.97 5.58 0.91
C ASN A 277 -25.09 5.97 2.12
N ILE A 278 -23.89 5.37 2.25
CA ILE A 278 -22.93 5.72 3.31
C ILE A 278 -22.59 7.22 3.24
N MET A 279 -22.33 7.74 2.05
CA MET A 279 -21.98 9.15 1.86
C MET A 279 -23.17 10.09 2.12
N GLU A 280 -24.40 9.69 1.79
CA GLU A 280 -25.60 10.48 2.13
C GLU A 280 -25.81 10.60 3.64
N VAL A 281 -25.66 9.50 4.38
CA VAL A 281 -25.75 9.52 5.84
C VAL A 281 -24.60 10.31 6.45
N HIS A 282 -23.37 10.11 5.95
CA HIS A 282 -22.18 10.83 6.42
C HIS A 282 -22.31 12.35 6.21
N LYS A 283 -22.83 12.81 5.07
CA LYS A 283 -23.06 14.24 4.80
C LYS A 283 -24.03 14.90 5.77
N LYS A 284 -25.00 14.15 6.33
CA LYS A 284 -25.93 14.65 7.34
C LYS A 284 -25.27 14.77 8.72
N GLU A 285 -24.36 13.86 9.05
CA GLU A 285 -23.74 13.78 10.38
C GLU A 285 -22.21 13.52 10.29
N PRO A 286 -21.42 14.44 9.70
CA PRO A 286 -20.00 14.20 9.41
C PRO A 286 -19.17 13.97 10.68
N PHE A 287 -19.59 14.58 11.81
CA PHE A 287 -18.98 14.40 13.12
C PHE A 287 -18.99 12.93 13.62
N LYS A 288 -19.88 12.07 13.10
CA LYS A 288 -19.92 10.64 13.44
C LYS A 288 -18.83 9.83 12.73
N ARG A 289 -18.21 10.38 11.68
CA ARG A 289 -17.15 9.76 10.88
C ARG A 289 -17.55 8.42 10.27
N ILE A 290 -18.79 8.31 9.77
CA ILE A 290 -19.38 7.04 9.32
C ILE A 290 -18.60 6.52 8.11
N ALA A 291 -18.28 7.39 7.14
CA ALA A 291 -17.54 7.01 5.95
C ALA A 291 -16.11 6.56 6.27
N GLN A 292 -15.39 7.30 7.12
CA GLN A 292 -14.03 6.91 7.52
C GLN A 292 -14.00 5.60 8.29
N LYS A 293 -14.96 5.38 9.22
CA LYS A 293 -15.05 4.12 9.98
C LYS A 293 -15.28 2.94 9.05
N LYS A 294 -16.20 3.07 8.08
CA LYS A 294 -16.44 2.01 7.10
C LYS A 294 -15.21 1.79 6.21
N LEU A 295 -14.59 2.85 5.71
CA LEU A 295 -13.36 2.75 4.91
C LEU A 295 -12.25 2.01 5.67
N ALA A 296 -12.00 2.41 6.93
CA ALA A 296 -11.00 1.79 7.78
C ALA A 296 -11.34 0.32 8.08
N GLN A 297 -12.60 0.00 8.34
CA GLN A 297 -13.06 -1.38 8.50
C GLN A 297 -12.79 -2.21 7.26
N GLU A 298 -13.26 -1.78 6.09
CA GLU A 298 -13.16 -2.54 4.84
C GLU A 298 -11.69 -2.79 4.45
N VAL A 299 -10.85 -1.75 4.52
CA VAL A 299 -9.45 -1.88 4.13
C VAL A 299 -8.67 -2.72 5.14
N THR A 300 -8.83 -2.48 6.45
CA THR A 300 -8.13 -3.27 7.46
C THR A 300 -8.56 -4.74 7.42
N SER A 301 -9.85 -5.02 7.22
CA SER A 301 -10.35 -6.40 7.10
C SER A 301 -9.83 -7.06 5.82
N PHE A 302 -9.74 -6.33 4.71
CA PHE A 302 -9.16 -6.85 3.48
C PHE A 302 -7.67 -7.19 3.63
N VAL A 303 -6.89 -6.35 4.34
CA VAL A 303 -5.43 -6.49 4.43
C VAL A 303 -5.00 -7.44 5.55
N HIS A 304 -5.66 -7.39 6.70
CA HIS A 304 -5.27 -8.11 7.92
C HIS A 304 -6.34 -9.10 8.42
N GLY A 305 -7.43 -9.29 7.67
CA GLY A 305 -8.55 -10.13 8.06
C GLY A 305 -9.42 -9.49 9.14
N ASP A 306 -10.58 -10.11 9.39
CA ASP A 306 -11.54 -9.63 10.39
C ASP A 306 -10.93 -9.57 11.80
N GLU A 307 -10.04 -10.51 12.14
CA GLU A 307 -9.34 -10.50 13.43
C GLU A 307 -8.37 -9.31 13.53
N GLY A 308 -7.70 -8.94 12.43
CA GLY A 308 -6.87 -7.74 12.38
C GLY A 308 -7.67 -6.47 12.60
N TYR A 309 -8.86 -6.37 11.99
CA TYR A 309 -9.78 -5.25 12.22
C TYR A 309 -10.28 -5.21 13.67
N LYS A 310 -10.76 -6.33 14.24
CA LYS A 310 -11.21 -6.41 15.64
C LYS A 310 -10.11 -5.99 16.61
N LYS A 311 -8.87 -6.43 16.36
CA LYS A 311 -7.70 -6.03 17.14
C LYS A 311 -7.47 -4.52 17.06
N ALA A 312 -7.46 -3.95 15.86
CA ALA A 312 -7.27 -2.52 15.64
C ALA A 312 -8.36 -1.68 16.32
N LEU A 313 -9.62 -2.13 16.23
CA LEU A 313 -10.77 -1.46 16.86
C LEU A 313 -10.64 -1.49 18.39
N LYS A 314 -10.35 -2.65 18.98
CA LYS A 314 -10.18 -2.76 20.45
C LYS A 314 -9.06 -1.88 20.98
N ILE A 315 -7.92 -1.82 20.27
CA ILE A 315 -6.80 -0.94 20.62
C ILE A 315 -7.22 0.54 20.51
N SER A 316 -7.94 0.91 19.45
CA SER A 316 -8.43 2.28 19.25
C SER A 316 -9.41 2.72 20.35
N ASP A 317 -10.35 1.86 20.71
CA ASP A 317 -11.34 2.12 21.76
C ASP A 317 -10.67 2.23 23.14
N ALA A 318 -9.69 1.38 23.42
CA ALA A 318 -8.94 1.41 24.68
C ALA A 318 -8.08 2.67 24.80
N LEU A 319 -7.45 3.13 23.72
CA LEU A 319 -6.72 4.41 23.71
C LEU A 319 -7.64 5.62 23.90
N PHE A 320 -8.81 5.61 23.26
CA PHE A 320 -9.78 6.69 23.31
C PHE A 320 -10.45 6.80 24.69
N SER A 321 -10.89 5.67 25.26
CA SER A 321 -11.46 5.60 26.61
C SER A 321 -10.40 5.76 27.70
N GLY A 322 -9.14 5.44 27.41
CA GLY A 322 -8.05 5.37 28.38
C GLY A 322 -7.99 4.04 29.15
N ASP A 323 -8.87 3.08 28.85
CA ASP A 323 -8.92 1.76 29.50
C ASP A 323 -7.99 0.74 28.83
N LEU A 324 -6.70 1.04 28.90
CA LEU A 324 -5.65 0.16 28.37
C LEU A 324 -5.36 -1.04 29.28
N LYS A 325 -5.78 -0.98 30.56
CA LYS A 325 -5.55 -2.03 31.55
C LYS A 325 -6.26 -3.35 31.20
N ASN A 326 -7.38 -3.26 30.48
CA ASN A 326 -8.18 -4.41 30.04
C ASN A 326 -7.69 -5.04 28.72
N LEU A 327 -6.61 -4.52 28.13
CA LEU A 327 -5.98 -5.15 26.98
C LEU A 327 -5.15 -6.36 27.42
N ASN A 328 -5.19 -7.43 26.61
CA ASN A 328 -4.32 -8.59 26.84
C ASN A 328 -2.87 -8.27 26.44
N LYS A 329 -1.95 -9.16 26.82
CA LYS A 329 -0.51 -9.03 26.53
C LYS A 329 -0.22 -8.78 25.05
N GLU A 330 -0.89 -9.51 24.15
CA GLU A 330 -0.67 -9.39 22.70
C GLU A 330 -1.04 -7.98 22.19
N TYR A 331 -2.17 -7.43 22.66
CA TYR A 331 -2.68 -6.14 22.20
C TYR A 331 -1.83 -5.00 22.77
N LEU A 332 -1.38 -5.11 24.03
CA LEU A 332 -0.43 -4.17 24.62
C LEU A 332 0.90 -4.14 23.87
N LEU A 333 1.47 -5.30 23.53
CA LEU A 333 2.70 -5.36 22.73
C LEU A 333 2.50 -4.80 21.33
N SER A 334 1.35 -5.05 20.71
CA SER A 334 1.01 -4.48 19.40
C SER A 334 0.93 -2.96 19.46
N LEU A 335 0.31 -2.41 20.49
CA LEU A 335 0.20 -0.98 20.74
C LEU A 335 1.59 -0.36 21.00
N ILE A 336 2.41 -1.00 21.81
CA ILE A 336 3.76 -0.50 22.13
C ILE A 336 4.62 -0.33 20.88
N LYS A 337 4.51 -1.24 19.91
CA LYS A 337 5.27 -1.17 18.66
C LYS A 337 4.93 0.04 17.80
N THR A 338 3.81 0.72 18.06
CA THR A 338 3.38 1.91 17.31
C THR A 338 3.95 3.21 17.90
N PHE A 339 4.69 3.12 19.00
CA PHE A 339 5.35 4.27 19.62
C PHE A 339 6.87 4.13 19.50
N ASP A 340 7.53 5.28 19.44
CA ASP A 340 8.98 5.33 19.66
C ASP A 340 9.31 4.82 21.06
N ILE A 341 10.21 3.84 21.12
CA ILE A 341 10.67 3.26 22.38
C ILE A 341 11.82 4.10 22.90
N ILE A 342 11.59 4.76 24.04
CA ILE A 342 12.60 5.57 24.72
C ILE A 342 13.37 4.67 25.67
N LYS A 343 14.70 4.66 25.57
CA LYS A 343 15.56 3.88 26.47
C LYS A 343 16.04 4.75 27.62
N VAL A 344 15.87 4.26 28.84
CA VAL A 344 16.23 5.00 30.07
C VAL A 344 16.91 4.05 31.05
N GLU A 345 17.94 4.54 31.74
CA GLU A 345 18.62 3.79 32.80
C GLU A 345 17.62 3.36 33.89
N SER A 346 17.83 2.14 34.41
CA SER A 346 17.03 1.62 35.52
C SER A 346 17.31 2.36 36.85
N ASP A 347 16.42 2.15 37.82
CA ASP A 347 16.55 2.63 39.20
C ASP A 347 16.62 4.16 39.40
N LEU A 348 16.13 4.92 38.42
CA LEU A 348 15.95 6.37 38.54
C LEU A 348 14.72 6.70 39.40
N LYS A 349 14.81 7.80 40.16
CA LYS A 349 13.64 8.42 40.80
C LYS A 349 12.65 8.88 39.74
N VAL A 350 11.35 8.88 40.03
CA VAL A 350 10.30 9.13 39.02
C VAL A 350 10.52 10.42 38.23
N LEU A 351 10.84 11.54 38.89
CA LEU A 351 11.08 12.81 38.17
C LEU A 351 12.33 12.74 37.26
N ASP A 352 13.39 12.08 37.71
CA ASP A 352 14.61 11.89 36.92
C ASP A 352 14.35 10.95 35.73
N PHE A 353 13.59 9.87 35.94
CA PHE A 353 13.10 8.98 34.89
C PHE A 353 12.29 9.75 33.82
N LEU A 354 11.33 10.60 34.23
CA LEU A 354 10.50 11.36 33.31
C LEU A 354 11.29 12.40 32.50
N ILE A 355 12.33 13.00 33.10
CA ILE A 355 13.25 13.92 32.41
C ILE A 355 14.15 13.17 31.43
N SER A 356 14.75 12.04 31.84
CA SER A 356 15.58 11.19 30.99
C SER A 356 14.78 10.64 29.81
N ALA A 357 13.51 10.31 30.04
CA ALA A 357 12.56 9.92 28.98
C ALA A 357 12.10 11.10 28.10
N LYS A 358 12.50 12.34 28.41
CA LYS A 358 12.04 13.58 27.73
C LYS A 358 10.52 13.77 27.73
N ILE A 359 9.83 13.20 28.73
CA ILE A 359 8.37 13.32 28.89
C ILE A 359 8.04 14.67 29.54
N ILE A 360 8.92 15.16 30.42
CA ILE A 360 8.86 16.48 31.05
C ILE A 360 10.17 17.23 30.83
N THR A 361 10.11 18.56 30.90
CA THR A 361 11.25 19.46 30.69
C THR A 361 11.93 19.88 32.00
N SER A 362 11.23 19.78 33.12
CA SER A 362 11.78 20.13 34.44
C SER A 362 11.11 19.35 35.58
N LYS A 363 11.82 19.23 36.71
CA LYS A 363 11.27 18.60 37.93
C LYS A 363 10.02 19.34 38.45
N ARG A 364 9.97 20.66 38.29
CA ARG A 364 8.80 21.48 38.69
C ARG A 364 7.55 21.10 37.88
N GLU A 365 7.67 21.00 36.56
CA GLU A 365 6.58 20.55 35.68
C GLU A 365 6.10 19.16 36.07
N GLY A 366 7.03 18.23 36.37
CA GLY A 366 6.66 16.88 36.80
C GLY A 366 5.82 16.85 38.07
N ARG A 367 6.21 17.64 39.09
CA ARG A 367 5.45 17.75 40.35
C ARG A 367 4.05 18.32 40.14
N GLU A 368 3.91 19.36 39.31
CA GLU A 368 2.62 19.93 38.96
C GLU A 368 1.71 18.86 38.31
N LEU A 369 2.23 18.11 37.33
CA LEU A 369 1.48 17.04 36.66
C LEU A 369 1.07 15.90 37.60
N ILE A 370 1.93 15.54 38.56
CA ILE A 370 1.62 14.52 39.57
C ILE A 370 0.50 15.00 40.49
N ASN A 371 0.61 16.23 41.01
CA ASN A 371 -0.40 16.82 41.89
C ASN A 371 -1.77 16.95 41.21
N ASP A 372 -1.77 17.30 39.92
CA ASP A 372 -2.98 17.44 39.10
C ASP A 372 -3.58 16.09 38.66
N ASN A 373 -2.98 14.95 39.06
CA ASN A 373 -3.33 13.61 38.57
C ASN A 373 -3.29 13.51 37.03
N ALA A 374 -2.44 14.33 36.39
CA ALA A 374 -2.28 14.43 34.95
C ALA A 374 -1.15 13.52 34.42
N LEU A 375 -0.59 12.64 35.25
CA LEU A 375 0.39 11.65 34.86
C LEU A 375 -0.03 10.26 35.35
N SER A 376 0.13 9.24 34.50
CA SER A 376 -0.03 7.83 34.91
C SER A 376 1.15 7.00 34.43
N ILE A 377 1.67 6.13 35.29
CA ILE A 377 2.66 5.11 34.94
C ILE A 377 2.02 3.74 35.18
N ASN A 378 2.05 2.87 34.18
CA ASN A 378 1.40 1.55 34.27
C ASN A 378 -0.09 1.60 34.69
N PHE A 379 -0.83 2.56 34.13
CA PHE A 379 -2.26 2.81 34.44
C PHE A 379 -2.54 3.29 35.87
N GLU A 380 -1.50 3.56 36.67
CA GLU A 380 -1.64 4.05 38.03
C GLU A 380 -1.26 5.53 38.10
N ASN A 381 -2.13 6.32 38.74
CA ASN A 381 -1.92 7.76 38.97
C ASN A 381 -1.52 8.04 40.42
N LYS A 382 -1.65 7.04 41.30
CA LYS A 382 -1.74 7.24 42.76
C LYS A 382 -0.46 6.92 43.54
N PHE A 383 0.72 6.82 42.94
CA PHE A 383 1.90 6.35 43.70
C PHE A 383 3.23 6.96 43.28
N ILE A 384 3.23 8.24 42.90
CA ILE A 384 4.47 8.95 42.60
C ILE A 384 4.78 9.89 43.76
N GLU A 385 5.32 9.35 44.84
CA GLU A 385 6.11 10.18 45.75
C GLU A 385 7.39 10.61 45.02
N ASP A 386 7.86 11.84 45.24
CA ASP A 386 9.06 12.43 44.61
C ASP A 386 10.32 11.53 44.69
N ASN A 387 10.32 10.57 45.62
CA ASN A 387 11.41 9.61 45.89
C ASN A 387 11.14 8.18 45.41
N SER A 388 10.00 7.88 44.79
CA SER A 388 9.73 6.53 44.27
C SER A 388 10.71 6.19 43.15
N ILE A 389 11.27 4.98 43.20
CA ILE A 389 12.22 4.48 42.21
C ILE A 389 11.45 3.71 41.14
N ILE A 390 11.67 4.04 39.87
CA ILE A 390 11.08 3.33 38.73
C ILE A 390 11.92 2.10 38.43
N ASP A 391 11.35 0.94 38.73
CA ASP A 391 11.94 -0.37 38.49
C ASP A 391 10.96 -1.32 37.77
N LYS A 392 11.29 -2.61 37.74
CA LYS A 392 10.54 -3.67 37.06
C LYS A 392 9.07 -3.79 37.51
N ARG A 393 8.71 -3.29 38.70
CA ARG A 393 7.32 -3.31 39.19
C ARG A 393 6.40 -2.39 38.40
N TYR A 394 6.98 -1.41 37.69
CA TYR A 394 6.25 -0.48 36.81
C TYR A 394 6.10 -0.99 35.37
N PHE A 395 6.56 -2.21 35.07
CA PHE A 395 6.37 -2.80 33.75
C PHE A 395 4.87 -2.99 33.45
N THR A 396 4.46 -2.41 32.33
CA THR A 396 3.12 -2.57 31.76
C THR A 396 3.00 -3.88 31.02
N VAL A 397 4.02 -4.24 30.24
CA VAL A 397 4.12 -5.55 29.59
C VAL A 397 5.57 -5.86 29.27
N ASP A 398 5.99 -7.08 29.59
CA ASP A 398 7.38 -7.53 29.49
C ASP A 398 8.37 -6.56 30.14
N ARG A 399 9.11 -5.78 29.34
CA ARG A 399 10.13 -4.81 29.81
C ARG A 399 9.75 -3.35 29.54
N PHE A 400 8.52 -3.12 29.10
CA PHE A 400 8.06 -1.81 28.66
C PHE A 400 7.14 -1.17 29.69
N ILE A 401 7.34 0.13 29.90
CA ILE A 401 6.56 0.99 30.78
C ILE A 401 5.75 1.94 29.91
N LEU A 402 4.44 1.95 30.07
CA LEU A 402 3.58 2.95 29.45
C LEU A 402 3.39 4.14 30.39
N VAL A 403 3.74 5.33 29.90
CA VAL A 403 3.53 6.59 30.60
C VAL A 403 2.49 7.42 29.83
N LYS A 404 1.45 7.88 30.53
CA LYS A 404 0.46 8.81 29.99
C LYS A 404 0.68 10.19 30.58
N LYS A 405 0.75 11.20 29.71
CA LYS A 405 0.79 12.63 30.05
C LYS A 405 -0.50 13.31 29.60
N GLY A 406 -1.26 13.85 30.55
CA GLY A 406 -2.57 14.43 30.33
C GLY A 406 -3.58 13.41 29.79
N LYS A 407 -4.44 13.83 28.86
CA LYS A 407 -5.57 13.00 28.38
C LYS A 407 -5.20 12.05 27.25
N LYS A 408 -4.27 12.42 26.37
CA LYS A 408 -4.04 11.74 25.08
C LYS A 408 -2.59 11.41 24.73
N LYS A 409 -1.60 11.95 25.45
CA LYS A 409 -0.19 11.70 25.12
C LYS A 409 0.30 10.46 25.85
N TYR A 410 0.78 9.49 25.08
CA TYR A 410 1.35 8.25 25.60
C TYR A 410 2.81 8.15 25.16
N TYR A 411 3.64 7.57 26.02
CA TYR A 411 5.05 7.32 25.81
C TYR A 411 5.37 5.89 26.24
N VAL A 412 6.24 5.23 25.48
CA VAL A 412 6.74 3.89 25.82
C VAL A 412 8.20 4.01 26.22
N VAL A 413 8.52 3.49 27.41
CA VAL A 413 9.88 3.48 27.94
C VAL A 413 10.35 2.06 28.15
N GLU A 414 11.58 1.76 27.74
CA GLU A 414 12.29 0.51 28.02
C GLU A 414 13.43 0.81 29.00
N LEU A 415 13.47 0.08 30.12
CA LEU A 415 14.58 0.22 31.07
C LEU A 415 15.83 -0.50 30.54
N THR A 416 16.96 0.20 30.55
CA THR A 416 18.28 -0.36 30.25
C THR A 416 19.04 -0.62 31.55
N ASN A 417 19.71 -1.77 31.60
CA ASN A 417 20.60 -2.14 32.71
C ASN A 417 21.82 -1.23 32.78
#